data_AF-A0A924SK68-F1
#
_entry.id   AF-A0A924SK68-F1
#
_cell.length_a   1.000
_cell.length_b   1.000
_cell.length_c   1.000
_cell.angle_alpha   90.00
_cell.angle_beta   90.00
_cell.angle_gamma   90.00
#
_symmetry.space_group_name_H-M   'P 1'
#
loop_
_entity.id
_entity.type
_entity.pdbx_description
1 polymer ?
#
loop_
_entity_poly.entity_id
_entity_poly.type
_entity_poly.pdbx_seq_one_letter_code
_entity_poly.pdbx_strand_id
1 'polypeptide(L)'
;ERESFGQPIFNHQAVQFRLSDMATQIEAARQLIRHAACMKDAGLPCLKEAAMAKLFASEMAERVCSDAIQVHGGYGYVSDFPVERIYRDVRVCQIYEGTSDIQKILIARAL
;
A
#
# COMPACT_ATOMS: atom_id res chain seq x y z
N GLU A 1 3.06 -17.26 -13.35
CA GLU A 1 2.60 -18.16 -14.42
C GLU A 1 2.50 -17.51 -15.81
N ARG A 2 2.42 -16.18 -15.94
CA ARG A 2 2.41 -15.51 -17.25
C ARG A 2 3.78 -15.49 -17.92
N GLU A 3 3.83 -15.81 -19.22
CA GLU A 3 5.02 -15.68 -20.07
C GLU A 3 4.79 -14.65 -21.19
N SER A 4 5.87 -14.00 -21.62
CA SER A 4 5.93 -13.19 -22.84
C SER A 4 7.36 -13.13 -23.36
N PHE A 5 7.53 -13.01 -24.68
CA PHE A 5 8.85 -12.98 -25.32
C PHE A 5 9.74 -14.17 -24.93
N GLY A 6 9.15 -15.36 -24.80
CA GLY A 6 9.87 -16.62 -24.53
C GLY A 6 10.33 -16.82 -23.09
N GLN A 7 9.88 -16.00 -22.13
CA GLN A 7 10.19 -16.20 -20.72
C GLN A 7 9.06 -15.74 -19.78
N PRO A 8 9.04 -16.20 -18.51
CA PRO A 8 8.17 -15.66 -17.49
C PRO A 8 8.29 -14.14 -17.39
N ILE A 9 7.17 -13.43 -17.24
CA ILE A 9 7.19 -11.96 -17.18
C ILE A 9 7.98 -11.41 -16.00
N PHE A 10 8.14 -12.22 -14.95
CA PHE A 10 8.97 -11.94 -13.79
C PHE A 10 10.45 -11.74 -14.17
N ASN A 11 10.92 -12.29 -15.28
CA ASN A 11 12.30 -12.14 -15.73
C ASN A 11 12.53 -10.82 -16.49
N HIS A 12 11.47 -10.08 -16.81
CA HIS A 12 11.60 -8.75 -17.39
C HIS A 12 11.92 -7.74 -16.28
N GLN A 13 13.05 -7.03 -16.39
CA GLN A 13 13.54 -6.10 -15.36
C GLN A 13 12.48 -5.07 -14.94
N ALA A 14 11.67 -4.55 -15.87
CA ALA A 14 10.61 -3.59 -15.55
C ALA A 14 9.55 -4.16 -14.59
N VAL A 15 9.26 -5.46 -14.67
CA VAL A 15 8.37 -6.15 -13.72
C VAL A 15 9.08 -6.33 -12.38
N GLN A 16 10.36 -6.70 -12.39
CA GLN A 16 11.15 -6.85 -11.16
C GLN A 16 11.28 -5.54 -10.38
N PHE A 17 11.55 -4.43 -11.06
CA PHE A 17 11.65 -3.09 -10.44
C PHE A 17 10.34 -2.70 -9.77
N ARG A 18 9.21 -2.90 -10.45
CA ARG A 18 7.89 -2.63 -9.87
C ARG A 18 7.64 -3.50 -8.63
N LEU A 19 7.93 -4.80 -8.73
CA LEU A 19 7.76 -5.72 -7.60
C LEU A 19 8.69 -5.38 -6.42
N SER A 20 9.93 -4.95 -6.68
CA SER A 20 10.85 -4.52 -5.62
C SER A 20 10.37 -3.24 -4.93
N ASP A 21 9.85 -2.28 -5.69
CA ASP A 21 9.30 -1.04 -5.14
C ASP A 21 8.05 -1.31 -4.31
N MET A 22 7.15 -2.17 -4.81
CA MET A 22 5.97 -2.62 -4.07
C MET A 22 6.37 -3.30 -2.75
N ALA A 23 7.31 -4.25 -2.80
CA ALA A 23 7.77 -4.98 -1.61
C ALA A 23 8.38 -4.03 -0.56
N THR A 24 9.19 -3.07 -1.01
CA THR A 24 9.82 -2.07 -0.13
C THR A 24 8.78 -1.21 0.58
N GLN A 25 7.79 -0.71 -0.17
CA GLN A 25 6.73 0.12 0.40
C GLN A 25 5.84 -0.68 1.39
N ILE A 26 5.55 -1.95 1.09
CA ILE A 26 4.80 -2.82 2.01
C ILE A 26 5.57 -3.02 3.32
N GLU A 27 6.88 -3.26 3.25
CA GLU A 27 7.70 -3.42 4.45
C GLU A 27 7.75 -2.13 5.27
N ALA A 28 7.93 -0.97 4.62
CA ALA A 28 7.88 0.33 5.31
C ALA A 28 6.54 0.55 6.06
N ALA A 29 5.41 0.26 5.41
CA ALA A 29 4.10 0.37 6.05
C ALA A 29 3.95 -0.58 7.23
N ARG A 30 4.41 -1.82 7.08
CA ARG A 30 4.38 -2.83 8.15
C ARG A 30 5.17 -2.37 9.37
N GLN A 31 6.33 -1.74 9.17
CA GLN A 31 7.14 -1.21 10.27
C GLN A 31 6.46 -0.03 10.96
N LEU A 32 5.85 0.91 10.22
CA LEU A 32 5.10 2.02 10.81
C LEU A 32 3.92 1.54 11.66
N ILE A 33 3.16 0.57 11.14
CA ILE A 33 2.02 -0.03 11.86
C ILE A 33 2.49 -0.71 13.14
N ARG A 34 3.53 -1.55 13.05
CA ARG A 34 4.09 -2.26 14.22
C ARG A 34 4.65 -1.30 15.25
N HIS A 35 5.33 -0.24 14.83
CA HIS A 35 5.85 0.77 15.74
C HIS A 35 4.73 1.46 16.52
N ALA A 36 3.68 1.93 15.83
CA ALA A 36 2.52 2.54 16.48
C ALA A 36 1.82 1.57 17.46
N ALA A 37 1.68 0.30 17.08
CA ALA A 37 1.13 -0.74 17.94
C ALA A 37 2.00 -0.99 19.19
N CYS A 38 3.32 -1.15 19.02
CA CYS A 38 4.24 -1.34 20.14
C CYS A 38 4.20 -0.17 21.14
N MET A 39 4.11 1.08 20.65
CA MET A 39 3.97 2.25 21.52
C MET A 39 2.64 2.20 22.29
N LYS A 40 1.55 1.84 21.62
CA LYS A 40 0.23 1.70 22.24
C LYS A 40 0.24 0.64 23.34
N ASP A 41 0.83 -0.52 23.08
CA ASP A 41 0.93 -1.64 24.04
C ASP A 41 1.81 -1.27 25.24
N ALA A 42 2.84 -0.44 25.04
CA ALA A 42 3.69 0.10 26.10
C ALA A 42 3.02 1.25 26.90
N GLY A 43 1.78 1.63 26.58
CA GLY A 43 1.08 2.73 27.24
C GLY A 43 1.64 4.12 26.90
N LEU A 44 2.46 4.23 25.86
CA LEU A 44 3.06 5.49 25.42
C LEU A 44 2.11 6.28 24.52
N PRO A 45 2.21 7.62 24.48
CA PRO A 45 1.49 8.42 23.49
C PRO A 45 1.89 8.01 22.07
N CYS A 46 0.93 7.66 21.23
CA CYS A 46 1.19 7.09 19.89
C CYS A 46 0.30 7.69 18.79
N LEU A 47 -0.36 8.83 19.04
CA LEU A 47 -1.32 9.41 18.10
C LEU A 47 -0.65 9.83 16.78
N LYS A 48 0.53 10.43 16.86
CA LYS A 48 1.31 10.86 15.71
C LYS A 48 1.75 9.66 14.87
N GLU A 49 2.27 8.62 15.52
CA GLU A 49 2.75 7.38 14.90
C GLU A 49 1.60 6.61 14.25
N ALA A 50 0.43 6.54 14.91
CA ALA A 50 -0.77 5.94 14.34
C ALA A 50 -1.26 6.71 13.11
N ALA A 51 -1.26 8.04 13.15
CA ALA A 51 -1.62 8.88 12.00
C ALA A 51 -0.63 8.71 10.83
N MET A 52 0.68 8.67 11.10
CA MET A 52 1.72 8.37 10.11
C MET A 52 1.52 6.99 9.48
N ALA A 53 1.25 5.97 10.30
CA ALA A 53 1.03 4.60 9.84
C ALA A 53 -0.21 4.51 8.94
N LYS A 54 -1.35 5.08 9.36
CA LYS A 54 -2.60 5.06 8.58
C LYS A 54 -2.43 5.79 7.25
N LEU A 55 -1.84 7.00 7.28
CA LEU A 55 -1.59 7.80 6.08
C LEU A 55 -0.74 7.01 5.08
N PHE A 56 0.44 6.55 5.52
CA PHE A 56 1.37 5.88 4.63
C PHE A 56 0.80 4.56 4.10
N ALA A 57 0.22 3.72 4.97
CA ALA A 57 -0.28 2.41 4.57
C ALA A 57 -1.45 2.51 3.58
N SER A 58 -2.38 3.45 3.77
CA SER A 58 -3.53 3.62 2.88
C SER A 58 -3.17 4.20 1.51
N GLU A 59 -2.23 5.14 1.44
CA GLU A 59 -1.74 5.67 0.16
C GLU A 59 -0.86 4.66 -0.57
N MET A 60 0.00 3.94 0.15
CA MET A 60 0.81 2.86 -0.41
C MET A 60 -0.04 1.73 -0.97
N ALA A 61 -1.07 1.29 -0.24
CA ALA A 61 -1.91 0.17 -0.66
C ALA A 61 -2.57 0.43 -2.03
N GLU A 62 -3.05 1.65 -2.27
CA GLU A 62 -3.63 2.05 -3.55
C GLU A 62 -2.58 2.00 -4.68
N ARG A 63 -1.38 2.57 -4.46
CA ARG A 63 -0.28 2.50 -5.43
C ARG A 63 0.10 1.07 -5.77
N VAL A 64 0.28 0.22 -4.76
CA VAL A 64 0.63 -1.20 -4.92
C VAL A 64 -0.45 -1.95 -5.70
N CYS A 65 -1.73 -1.69 -5.43
CA CYS A 65 -2.81 -2.35 -6.16
C CYS A 65 -2.89 -1.87 -7.61
N SER A 66 -2.67 -0.58 -7.87
CA SER A 66 -2.58 -0.03 -9.22
C SER A 66 -1.41 -0.64 -10.01
N ASP A 67 -0.25 -0.77 -9.37
CA ASP A 67 0.91 -1.45 -9.93
C ASP A 67 0.65 -2.93 -10.21
N ALA A 68 -0.08 -3.61 -9.32
CA ALA A 68 -0.48 -5.00 -9.53
C ALA A 68 -1.39 -5.15 -10.76
N ILE A 69 -2.32 -4.22 -11.01
CA ILE A 69 -3.12 -4.21 -12.25
C ILE A 69 -2.19 -4.14 -13.46
N GLN A 70 -1.20 -3.25 -13.43
CA GLN A 70 -0.26 -3.09 -14.54
C GLN A 70 0.61 -4.33 -14.79
N VAL A 71 1.02 -5.06 -13.75
CA VAL A 71 1.73 -6.35 -13.88
C VAL A 71 0.86 -7.40 -14.56
N HIS A 72 -0.43 -7.44 -14.24
CA HIS A 72 -1.38 -8.39 -14.84
C HIS A 72 -1.87 -7.96 -16.24
N GLY A 73 -1.58 -6.72 -16.66
CA GLY A 73 -2.05 -6.16 -17.92
C GLY A 73 -3.58 -6.12 -17.98
N GLY A 74 -4.18 -6.45 -19.13
CA GLY A 74 -5.64 -6.45 -19.29
C GLY A 74 -6.37 -7.36 -18.29
N TYR A 75 -5.75 -8.46 -17.87
CA TYR A 75 -6.33 -9.35 -16.84
C TYR A 75 -6.39 -8.71 -15.46
N GLY A 76 -5.55 -7.71 -15.18
CA GLY A 76 -5.64 -6.94 -13.94
C GLY A 76 -6.86 -6.02 -13.88
N TYR A 77 -7.45 -5.70 -15.03
CA TYR A 77 -8.51 -4.70 -15.17
C TYR A 77 -9.92 -5.31 -15.26
N VAL A 78 -10.03 -6.54 -15.77
CA VAL A 78 -11.32 -7.24 -15.92
C VAL A 78 -11.74 -7.95 -14.64
N SER A 79 -13.04 -8.02 -14.41
CA SER A 79 -13.63 -8.57 -13.17
C SER A 79 -13.51 -10.09 -13.03
N ASP A 80 -13.02 -10.79 -14.06
CA ASP A 80 -12.72 -12.22 -14.02
C ASP A 80 -11.58 -12.53 -13.03
N PHE A 81 -10.74 -11.55 -12.72
CA PHE A 81 -9.62 -11.67 -11.78
C PHE A 81 -9.79 -10.71 -10.60
N PRO A 82 -9.31 -11.07 -9.39
CA PRO A 82 -9.62 -10.32 -8.18
C PRO A 82 -8.91 -8.96 -8.05
N VAL A 83 -7.91 -8.67 -8.90
CA VAL A 83 -6.99 -7.53 -8.72
C VAL A 83 -7.72 -6.19 -8.80
N GLU A 84 -8.64 -6.03 -9.77
CA GLU A 84 -9.44 -4.80 -9.92
C GLU A 84 -10.29 -4.52 -8.66
N ARG A 85 -10.87 -5.58 -8.09
CA ARG A 85 -11.69 -5.47 -6.88
C ARG A 85 -10.86 -5.02 -5.70
N ILE A 86 -9.67 -5.62 -5.51
CA ILE A 86 -8.76 -5.24 -4.44
C ILE A 86 -8.37 -3.77 -4.56
N TYR A 87 -8.06 -3.28 -5.77
CA TYR A 87 -7.78 -1.85 -6.00
C TYR A 87 -8.95 -0.95 -5.58
N ARG A 88 -10.20 -1.31 -5.93
CA ARG A 88 -11.38 -0.57 -5.49
C ARG A 88 -11.55 -0.59 -3.97
N ASP A 89 -11.32 -1.74 -3.35
CA ASP A 89 -11.49 -1.93 -1.91
C ASP A 89 -10.48 -1.09 -1.12
N VAL A 90 -9.20 -1.03 -1.53
CA VAL A 90 -8.19 -0.24 -0.82
C VAL A 90 -8.37 1.27 -0.98
N ARG A 91 -9.04 1.73 -2.04
CA ARG A 91 -9.25 3.16 -2.29
C ARG A 91 -9.99 3.85 -1.15
N VAL A 92 -10.93 3.15 -0.53
CA VAL A 92 -11.75 3.68 0.57
C VAL A 92 -10.91 3.95 1.83
N CYS A 93 -9.80 3.24 2.03
CA CYS A 93 -8.90 3.39 3.18
C CYS A 93 -8.31 4.79 3.32
N GLN A 94 -8.28 5.58 2.25
CA GLN A 94 -7.85 6.99 2.31
C GLN A 94 -8.97 7.96 2.74
N ILE A 95 -10.20 7.47 2.91
CA ILE A 95 -11.41 8.27 3.13
C ILE A 95 -11.99 8.03 4.53
N TYR A 96 -12.26 6.76 4.90
CA TYR A 96 -12.82 6.44 6.22
C TYR A 96 -11.76 6.51 7.33
N GLU A 97 -12.23 6.59 8.58
CA GLU A 97 -11.38 6.74 9.79
C GLU A 97 -10.41 7.94 9.71
N GLY A 98 -10.89 9.02 9.07
CA GLY A 98 -10.15 10.26 8.85
C GLY A 98 -9.37 10.22 7.53
N THR A 99 -9.69 11.15 6.64
CA THR A 99 -9.06 11.25 5.32
C THR A 99 -7.53 11.44 5.42
N SER A 100 -6.80 11.22 4.33
CA SER A 100 -5.36 11.51 4.28
C SER A 100 -5.03 12.92 4.78
N ASP A 101 -5.86 13.92 4.47
CA ASP A 101 -5.62 15.30 4.90
C ASP A 101 -5.87 15.50 6.40
N ILE A 102 -6.86 14.80 6.97
CA ILE A 102 -7.05 14.77 8.43
C ILE A 102 -5.82 14.15 9.11
N GLN A 103 -5.27 13.06 8.58
CA GLN A 103 -4.05 12.47 9.14
C GLN A 103 -2.87 13.45 9.09
N LYS A 104 -2.69 14.17 7.97
CA LYS A 104 -1.64 15.21 7.86
C LYS A 104 -1.82 16.32 8.90
N ILE A 105 -3.05 16.75 9.17
CA ILE A 105 -3.34 17.74 10.22
C ILE A 105 -2.96 17.19 11.60
N LEU A 106 -3.29 15.93 11.90
CA LEU A 106 -2.93 15.30 13.18
C LEU A 106 -1.41 15.20 13.36
N ILE A 107 -0.68 14.83 12.31
CA ILE A 107 0.79 14.79 12.31
C ILE A 107 1.35 16.18 12.54
N ALA A 108 0.88 17.19 11.80
CA ALA A 108 1.37 18.57 11.90
C ALA A 108 1.16 19.19 13.29
N ARG A 109 0.09 18.82 14.00
CA ARG A 109 -0.16 19.28 15.38
C ARG A 109 0.78 18.67 16.42
N ALA A 110 1.48 17.60 16.07
CA ALA A 110 2.35 16.83 16.96
C ALA A 110 3.85 17.00 16.64
N LEU A 111 4.19 17.92 15.73
CA LEU A 111 5.55 18.41 15.47
C LEU A 111 5.84 19.62 16.36
#